data_AF-A0A7S7Q7C8-F1
#
_entry.id   AF-A0A7S7Q7C8-F1
#
_cell.length_a   1.000
_cell.length_b   1.000
_cell.length_c   1.000
_cell.angle_alpha   90.00
_cell.angle_beta   90.00
_cell.angle_gamma   90.00
#
_symmetry.space_group_name_H-M   'P 1'
#
loop_
_entity.id
_entity.type
_entity.pdbx_description
1 polymer ?
#
loop_
_entity_poly.entity_id
_entity_poly.type
_entity_poly.pdbx_seq_one_letter_code
_entity_poly.pdbx_strand_id
1 'polypeptide(L)' 'MEADRIRCRFTGSISVTRMAGGKHDPVDFKESFPFECTTSAPATAPEDFDLVDTTIEVDTSSWRE' A
#
# COMPACT_ATOMS: atom_id res chain seq x y z
N MET A 1 -24.78 -16.61 15.78
CA MET A 1 -23.86 -15.83 16.64
C MET A 1 -22.96 -15.05 15.70
N GLU A 2 -23.01 -13.73 15.74
CA GLU A 2 -21.97 -12.92 15.07
C GLU A 2 -20.65 -13.25 15.76
N ALA A 3 -19.67 -13.73 15.00
CA ALA A 3 -18.33 -13.94 15.53
C ALA A 3 -17.73 -12.58 15.89
N ASP A 4 -17.16 -12.45 17.08
CA ASP A 4 -16.43 -11.24 17.47
C ASP A 4 -15.34 -10.95 16.42
N ARG A 5 -15.28 -9.69 15.97
CA ARG A 5 -14.31 -9.24 14.95
C ARG A 5 -13.35 -8.23 15.55
N ILE A 6 -12.09 -8.33 15.15
CA ILE A 6 -11.04 -7.36 15.47
C ILE A 6 -10.96 -6.37 14.32
N ARG A 7 -10.92 -5.07 14.63
CA ARG A 7 -10.71 -4.00 13.65
C ARG A 7 -9.26 -3.55 13.71
N CYS A 8 -8.61 -3.51 12.56
CA CYS A 8 -7.23 -3.07 12.43
C CYS A 8 -7.17 -1.83 11.53
N ARG A 9 -6.27 -0.91 11.87
CA ARG A 9 -5.92 0.24 11.02
C ARG A 9 -4.43 0.18 10.75
N PHE A 10 -4.06 0.13 9.48
CA PHE A 10 -2.69 0.14 8.99
C PHE A 10 -2.42 1.47 8.32
N THR A 11 -1.34 2.13 8.70
CA THR A 11 -0.88 3.37 8.10
C THR A 11 0.60 3.27 7.78
N GLY A 12 1.02 3.78 6.64
CA GLY A 12 2.44 3.80 6.28
C GLY A 12 2.69 4.61 5.03
N SER A 13 3.88 4.45 4.47
CA SER A 13 4.22 5.01 3.17
C SER A 13 5.02 4.03 2.33
N ILE A 14 4.72 3.99 1.04
CA ILE A 14 5.51 3.25 0.05
C ILE A 14 6.45 4.25 -0.60
N SER A 15 7.75 4.10 -0.38
CA SER A 15 8.77 4.91 -1.05
C SER A 15 9.28 4.18 -2.30
N VAL A 16 9.19 4.84 -3.45
CA VAL A 16 9.68 4.33 -4.73
C VAL A 16 10.81 5.23 -5.20
N THR A 17 11.96 4.62 -5.52
CA THR A 17 13.05 5.31 -6.22
C THR A 17 12.94 4.94 -7.69
N ARG A 18 12.73 5.92 -8.55
CA ARG A 18 12.73 5.72 -10.00
C ARG A 18 14.01 6.26 -10.60
N MET A 19 14.70 5.40 -11.34
CA MET A 19 15.85 5.75 -12.14
C MET A 19 15.35 6.10 -13.55
N ALA A 20 15.47 7.37 -13.94
CA ALA A 20 15.15 7.84 -15.29
C ALA A 20 16.35 8.59 -15.87
N GLY A 21 16.51 8.55 -17.19
CA GLY A 21 17.63 9.19 -17.89
C GLY A 21 18.53 8.20 -18.63
N GLY A 22 19.08 8.65 -19.75
CA GLY A 22 19.94 7.83 -20.61
C GLY A 22 21.30 7.52 -19.95
N LYS A 23 22.15 6.79 -20.69
CA LYS A 23 23.48 6.29 -20.26
C LYS A 23 24.44 7.35 -19.66
N HIS A 24 24.12 8.63 -19.77
CA HIS A 24 24.97 9.75 -19.39
C HIS A 24 24.41 10.67 -18.28
N ASP A 25 23.11 10.60 -17.96
CA ASP A 25 22.49 11.44 -16.90
C ASP A 25 21.36 10.67 -16.19
N PRO A 26 21.68 9.79 -15.23
CA PRO A 26 20.66 9.18 -14.39
C PRO A 26 20.13 10.21 -13.38
N VAL A 27 18.81 10.33 -13.31
CA VAL A 27 18.07 11.14 -12.34
C VAL A 27 17.24 10.18 -11.47
N ASP A 28 17.39 10.34 -10.16
CA ASP A 28 16.62 9.61 -9.16
C ASP A 28 15.43 10.44 -8.70
N PHE A 29 14.22 9.96 -8.98
CA PHE A 29 12.99 10.51 -8.43
C PHE A 29 12.58 9.69 -7.22
N LYS A 30 12.51 10.33 -6.05
CA LYS A 30 11.97 9.74 -4.82
C LYS A 30 10.52 10.15 -4.68
N GLU A 31 9.62 9.19 -4.82
CA GLU A 31 8.20 9.40 -4.57
C GLU A 31 7.79 8.60 -3.34
N SER A 32 6.90 9.17 -2.53
CA SER A 32 6.37 8.55 -1.33
C SER A 32 4.84 8.57 -1.39
N PHE A 33 4.24 7.39 -1.31
CA PHE A 33 2.79 7.20 -1.38
C PHE A 33 2.28 6.83 0.02
N PRO A 34 1.76 7.79 0.79
CA PRO A 34 1.15 7.48 2.08
C PRO A 34 -0.09 6.61 1.85
N PHE A 35 -0.29 5.64 2.73
CA PHE A 35 -1.43 4.76 2.66
C PHE A 35 -2.10 4.63 4.02
N GLU A 36 -3.41 4.41 3.96
CA GLU A 36 -4.24 4.07 5.10
C GLU A 36 -5.21 2.97 4.69
N CYS A 37 -5.21 1.88 5.46
CA CYS A 37 -6.03 0.69 5.23
C CYS A 37 -6.76 0.35 6.53
N THR A 38 -8.08 0.20 6.48
CA THR A 38 -8.88 -0.31 7.61
C THR A 38 -9.48 -1.64 7.20
N THR A 39 -9.23 -2.68 7.99
CA THR A 39 -9.74 -4.04 7.72
C THR A 39 -10.26 -4.65 9.02
N SER A 40 -10.90 -5.81 8.90
CA SER A 40 -11.31 -6.61 10.05
C SER A 40 -11.10 -8.10 9.81
N ALA A 41 -10.79 -8.82 10.88
CA ALA A 41 -10.66 -10.28 10.87
C ALA A 41 -11.47 -10.90 12.02
N PRO A 42 -11.91 -12.16 11.91
CA PRO A 42 -12.49 -12.89 13.02
C PRO A 42 -11.50 -12.98 14.19
N ALA A 43 -11.96 -12.79 15.43
CA ALA A 43 -11.10 -12.89 16.62
C ALA A 43 -10.45 -14.28 16.79
N THR A 44 -11.07 -15.31 16.21
CA THR A 44 -10.58 -16.69 16.22
C THR A 44 -9.59 -17.03 15.10
N ALA A 45 -9.48 -16.17 14.09
CA ALA A 45 -8.61 -16.33 12.92
C ALA A 45 -8.09 -14.94 12.49
N PRO A 46 -7.23 -14.30 13.30
CA PRO A 46 -6.74 -12.94 13.05
C PRO A 46 -5.87 -12.80 11.79
N GLU A 47 -5.40 -13.91 11.22
CA GLU A 47 -4.69 -13.95 9.94
C GLU A 47 -5.62 -13.87 8.71
N ASP A 48 -6.91 -14.13 8.89
CA ASP A 48 -7.92 -14.19 7.82
C ASP A 48 -8.57 -12.81 7.61
N PHE A 49 -7.73 -11.83 7.22
CA PHE A 49 -8.20 -10.51 6.82
C PHE A 49 -8.88 -10.58 5.46
N ASP A 50 -9.90 -9.74 5.25
CA ASP A 50 -10.47 -9.57 3.93
C ASP A 50 -9.42 -8.92 3.00
N LEU A 51 -8.97 -9.67 1.99
CA LEU A 51 -7.96 -9.22 1.04
C LEU A 51 -8.41 -7.96 0.29
N VAL A 52 -9.72 -7.77 0.10
CA VAL A 52 -10.25 -6.58 -0.58
C VAL A 52 -9.99 -5.31 0.25
N ASP A 53 -10.04 -5.44 1.58
CA ASP A 53 -9.79 -4.33 2.51
C ASP A 53 -8.29 -4.02 2.66
N THR A 54 -7.41 -4.95 2.25
CA THR A 54 -5.93 -4.83 2.43
C THR A 54 -5.17 -4.48 1.16
N THR A 55 -5.87 -4.37 0.02
CA THR A 55 -5.25 -4.05 -1.28
C THR A 55 -5.26 -2.53 -1.49
N ILE A 56 -4.11 -1.97 -1.90
CA ILE A 56 -3.94 -0.53 -2.14
C ILE A 56 -3.41 -0.34 -3.55
N GLU A 57 -4.14 0.42 -4.36
CA GLU A 57 -3.70 0.81 -5.70
C GLU A 57 -2.93 2.12 -5.62
N VAL A 58 -1.73 2.14 -6.20
CA VAL A 58 -0.91 3.34 -6.31
C VAL A 58 -1.12 3.93 -7.70
N ASP A 59 -1.58 5.17 -7.76
CA ASP A 59 -1.68 5.90 -9.02
C ASP A 59 -0.27 6.23 -9.53
N THR A 60 0.04 5.66 -10.68
CA THR A 60 1.31 5.86 -11.38
C THR A 60 1.13 6.67 -12.66
N SER A 61 0.01 7.37 -12.85
CA SER A 61 -0.23 8.13 -14.09
C SER A 61 0.79 9.25 -14.30
N SER A 62 1.33 9.83 -13.22
CA SER A 62 2.42 10.82 -13.27
C SER A 62 3.78 10.20 -13.65
N TRP A 63 3.84 8.89 -13.85
CA TRP A 63 5.08 8.15 -14.10
C TRP A 63 5.46 8.11 -15.58
N ARG A 64 4.56 8.54 -16.48
CA ARG A 64 4.82 8.58 -17.92
C ARG A 64 5.68 9.78 -18.30
N GLU A 65 6.56 9.51 -19.28
CA GLU A 65 7.71 10.27 -19.79
C GLU A 65 7.56 11.80 -19.88
#